data_AF-A0A356BWB9-F1
#
_entry.id   AF-A0A356BWB9-F1
#
_cell.length_a   1.000
_cell.length_b   1.000
_cell.length_c   1.000
_cell.angle_alpha   90.00
_cell.angle_beta   90.00
_cell.angle_gamma   90.00
#
_symmetry.space_group_name_H-M   'P 1'
#
loop_
_entity.id
_entity.type
_entity.pdbx_description
1 polymer ?
#
loop_
_entity_poly.entity_id
_entity_poly.type
_entity_poly.pdbx_seq_one_letter_code
_entity_poly.pdbx_strand_id
1 'polypeptide(L)'
;MANRMRHSANIASKLFTSFRSLREGNEPTISSIILNYRTENIDVYAMIDAIAQHICGDGGSLDETSPVNSVSSALSDLFETNPDIDIMALSDDAIWSLVSSFLSYEAFSRIQLDIGQRFETKDIPLSDLMIRLHDMRDYLEAEISSQVMSIRQEFRNTSPLDLRNYMLTAIERTFKVFEVTV
;
A
#
# COMPACT_ATOMS: atom_id res chain seq x y z
N MET A 1 -2.63 16.09 -4.42
CA MET A 1 -2.69 14.64 -4.15
C MET A 1 -2.61 14.29 -2.67
N ALA A 2 -1.59 14.75 -1.94
CA ALA A 2 -1.38 14.43 -0.52
C ALA A 2 -2.61 14.62 0.40
N ASN A 3 -3.37 15.72 0.24
CA ASN A 3 -4.60 15.95 1.00
C ASN A 3 -5.66 14.85 0.81
N ARG A 4 -5.72 14.22 -0.37
CA ARG A 4 -6.65 13.12 -0.69
C ARG A 4 -6.14 11.74 -0.25
N MET A 5 -4.83 11.62 0.02
CA MET A 5 -4.20 10.39 0.49
C MET A 5 -4.03 10.34 2.01
N ARG A 6 -4.64 11.27 2.76
CA ARG A 6 -4.53 11.30 4.23
C ARG A 6 -5.04 10.03 4.90
N HIS A 7 -6.14 9.48 4.39
CA HIS A 7 -6.67 8.21 4.87
C HIS A 7 -5.70 7.06 4.59
N SER A 8 -5.12 7.01 3.40
CA SER A 8 -4.14 5.96 3.04
C SER A 8 -2.84 6.09 3.80
N ALA A 9 -2.37 7.30 4.08
CA ALA A 9 -1.22 7.50 4.97
C ALA A 9 -1.49 6.96 6.39
N ASN A 10 -2.73 7.06 6.86
CA ASN A 10 -3.14 6.45 8.12
C ASN A 10 -3.13 4.91 8.02
N ILE A 11 -3.67 4.34 6.94
CA ILE A 11 -3.66 2.89 6.71
C ILE A 11 -2.24 2.35 6.54
N ALA A 12 -1.36 3.05 5.83
CA ALA A 12 0.06 2.72 5.73
C ALA A 12 0.73 2.67 7.11
N SER A 13 0.43 3.64 7.97
CA SER A 13 0.90 3.63 9.36
C SER A 13 0.34 2.44 10.14
N LYS A 14 -0.95 2.13 10.01
CA LYS A 14 -1.57 0.96 10.65
C LYS A 14 -0.93 -0.34 10.17
N LEU A 15 -0.81 -0.52 8.86
CA LEU A 15 -0.16 -1.65 8.20
C LEU A 15 1.24 -1.88 8.75
N PHE A 16 2.06 -0.83 8.82
CA PHE A 16 3.39 -0.88 9.41
C PHE A 16 3.34 -1.36 10.87
N THR A 17 2.51 -0.72 11.69
CA THR A 17 2.42 -1.05 13.12
C THR A 17 1.84 -2.42 13.39
N SER A 18 0.87 -2.89 12.58
CA SER A 18 0.25 -4.21 12.72
C SER A 18 1.26 -5.31 12.44
N PHE A 19 2.00 -5.25 11.34
CA PHE A 19 3.02 -6.27 11.04
C PHE A 19 4.21 -6.23 11.99
N ARG A 20 4.58 -5.04 12.49
CA ARG A 20 5.57 -4.93 13.56
C ARG A 20 5.07 -5.57 14.86
N SER A 21 3.86 -5.25 15.29
CA SER A 21 3.22 -5.83 16.47
C SER A 21 3.04 -7.34 16.31
N LEU A 22 2.72 -7.82 15.12
CA LEU A 22 2.56 -9.25 14.82
C LEU A 22 3.86 -10.00 15.06
N ARG A 23 4.97 -9.49 14.53
CA ARG A 23 6.32 -10.03 14.78
C ARG A 23 6.69 -10.03 16.27
N GLU A 24 6.24 -9.02 17.00
CA GLU A 24 6.46 -8.90 18.44
C GLU A 24 5.48 -9.75 19.28
N GLY A 25 4.55 -10.47 18.66
CA GLY A 25 3.55 -11.31 19.33
C GLY A 25 2.36 -10.53 19.94
N ASN A 26 2.19 -9.26 19.57
CA ASN A 26 1.23 -8.32 20.12
C ASN A 26 0.04 -8.02 19.18
N GLU A 27 -0.12 -8.81 18.11
CA GLU A 27 -1.22 -8.69 17.15
C GLU A 27 -2.00 -10.02 17.10
N PRO A 28 -2.92 -10.25 18.07
CA PRO A 28 -3.62 -11.52 18.21
C PRO A 28 -4.68 -11.73 17.11
N THR A 29 -5.18 -10.66 16.48
CA THR A 29 -6.26 -10.77 15.49
C THR A 29 -5.73 -11.30 14.16
N ILE A 30 -4.68 -10.67 13.60
CA ILE A 30 -3.95 -11.15 12.42
C ILE A 30 -3.32 -12.51 12.72
N SER A 31 -2.77 -12.73 13.92
CA SER A 31 -2.27 -14.05 14.32
C SER A 31 -3.35 -15.13 14.18
N SER A 32 -4.56 -14.86 14.66
CA SER A 32 -5.69 -15.79 14.58
C SER A 32 -6.13 -16.03 13.14
N ILE A 33 -6.18 -14.98 12.31
CA ILE A 33 -6.50 -15.10 10.87
C ILE A 33 -5.53 -16.05 10.17
N ILE A 34 -4.22 -15.87 10.38
CA ILE A 34 -3.18 -16.70 9.74
C ILE A 34 -3.20 -18.14 10.29
N LEU A 35 -3.44 -18.32 11.59
CA LEU A 35 -3.51 -19.66 12.18
C LEU A 35 -4.72 -20.46 11.68
N ASN A 36 -5.90 -19.83 11.64
CA ASN A 36 -7.12 -20.46 11.10
C ASN A 36 -6.91 -20.88 9.64
N TYR A 37 -6.26 -20.02 8.86
CA TYR A 37 -5.89 -20.30 7.48
C TYR A 37 -5.01 -21.56 7.35
N ARG A 38 -3.94 -21.66 8.17
CA ARG A 38 -3.03 -22.82 8.17
C ARG A 38 -3.72 -24.12 8.59
N THR A 39 -4.73 -24.05 9.46
CA THR A 39 -5.46 -25.24 9.93
C THR A 39 -6.55 -25.71 8.98
N GLU A 40 -7.16 -24.80 8.22
CA GLU A 40 -8.32 -25.08 7.37
C GLU A 40 -7.97 -25.32 5.89
N ASN A 41 -6.70 -25.18 5.49
CA ASN A 41 -6.22 -25.29 4.10
C ASN A 41 -7.01 -24.39 3.12
N ILE A 42 -7.32 -23.17 3.58
CA ILE A 42 -8.05 -22.15 2.83
C ILE A 42 -7.15 -21.61 1.69
N ASP A 43 -7.69 -20.85 0.74
CA ASP A 43 -6.96 -20.12 -0.31
C ASP A 43 -6.24 -18.85 0.19
N VAL A 44 -4.97 -18.64 -0.17
CA VAL A 44 -4.08 -17.59 0.38
C VAL A 44 -4.68 -16.19 0.20
N TYR A 45 -5.43 -16.01 -0.89
CA TYR A 45 -6.15 -14.77 -1.17
C TYR A 45 -7.24 -14.47 -0.13
N ALA A 46 -7.93 -15.48 0.41
CA ALA A 46 -8.91 -15.27 1.47
C ALA A 46 -8.26 -14.85 2.81
N MET A 47 -7.05 -15.34 3.11
CA MET A 47 -6.27 -14.84 4.24
C MET A 47 -5.84 -13.39 4.02
N ILE A 48 -5.34 -13.07 2.83
CA ILE A 48 -4.94 -11.72 2.44
C ILE A 48 -6.11 -10.75 2.61
N ASP A 49 -7.29 -11.09 2.08
CA ASP A 49 -8.48 -10.25 2.17
C ASP A 49 -8.95 -10.05 3.60
N ALA A 50 -8.91 -11.10 4.44
CA ALA A 50 -9.23 -10.98 5.86
C ALA A 50 -8.26 -10.04 6.61
N ILE A 51 -6.96 -10.11 6.31
CA ILE A 51 -5.97 -9.20 6.88
C ILE A 51 -6.20 -7.77 6.37
N ALA A 52 -6.43 -7.59 5.07
CA ALA A 52 -6.68 -6.28 4.46
C ALA A 52 -7.92 -5.61 5.08
N GLN A 53 -9.02 -6.36 5.24
CA GLN A 53 -10.23 -5.88 5.88
C GLN A 53 -9.99 -5.49 7.34
N HIS A 54 -9.23 -6.28 8.09
CA HIS A 54 -8.89 -5.96 9.47
C HIS A 54 -8.10 -4.65 9.60
N ILE A 55 -7.09 -4.45 8.75
CA ILE A 55 -6.22 -3.27 8.80
C ILE A 55 -6.96 -2.00 8.39
N CYS A 56 -7.78 -2.08 7.34
CA CYS A 56 -8.50 -0.93 6.78
C CYS A 56 -9.76 -0.60 7.61
N GLY A 57 -10.44 -1.62 8.14
CA GLY A 57 -11.75 -1.52 8.78
C GLY A 57 -12.91 -1.54 7.79
N ASP A 58 -14.13 -1.52 8.31
CA ASP A 58 -15.34 -1.50 7.49
C ASP A 58 -15.62 -0.09 6.97
N GLY A 59 -15.79 0.02 5.65
CA GLY A 59 -16.12 1.26 4.96
C GLY A 59 -17.13 1.03 3.84
N GLY A 60 -17.95 2.04 3.55
CA GLY A 60 -19.05 1.94 2.58
C GLY A 60 -18.83 2.72 1.29
N SER A 61 -17.81 3.58 1.23
CA SER A 61 -17.50 4.42 0.07
C SER A 61 -16.31 3.90 -0.76
N LEU A 62 -16.16 4.37 -2.00
CA LEU A 62 -15.00 4.05 -2.85
C LEU A 62 -13.67 4.49 -2.22
N ASP A 63 -13.67 5.64 -1.53
CA ASP A 63 -12.50 6.15 -0.80
C ASP A 63 -12.09 5.25 0.38
N GLU A 64 -13.02 4.44 0.89
CA GLU A 64 -12.78 3.50 2.00
C GLU A 64 -12.54 2.06 1.53
N THR A 65 -12.96 1.70 0.32
CA THR A 65 -12.74 0.35 -0.26
C THR A 65 -11.46 0.25 -1.09
N SER A 66 -10.99 1.33 -1.72
CA SER A 66 -9.70 1.35 -2.43
C SER A 66 -8.53 0.85 -1.56
N PRO A 67 -8.40 1.29 -0.28
CA PRO A 67 -7.31 0.82 0.55
C PRO A 67 -7.31 -0.68 0.82
N VAL A 68 -8.49 -1.33 0.91
CA VAL A 68 -8.59 -2.78 1.08
C VAL A 68 -7.96 -3.47 -0.13
N ASN A 69 -8.37 -3.08 -1.35
CA ASN A 69 -7.82 -3.64 -2.58
C ASN A 69 -6.31 -3.39 -2.72
N SER A 70 -5.84 -2.21 -2.32
CA SER A 70 -4.42 -1.85 -2.35
C SER A 70 -3.60 -2.66 -1.33
N VAL A 71 -4.12 -2.92 -0.13
CA VAL A 71 -3.46 -3.80 0.85
C VAL A 71 -3.45 -5.24 0.34
N SER A 72 -4.58 -5.73 -0.19
CA SER A 72 -4.64 -7.08 -0.77
C SER A 72 -3.65 -7.26 -1.92
N SER A 73 -3.53 -6.27 -2.80
CA SER A 73 -2.57 -6.31 -3.92
C SER A 73 -1.13 -6.32 -3.42
N ALA A 74 -0.78 -5.44 -2.48
CA ALA A 74 0.57 -5.37 -1.92
C ALA A 74 0.96 -6.66 -1.15
N LEU A 75 0.02 -7.29 -0.45
CA LEU A 75 0.25 -8.59 0.20
C LEU A 75 0.36 -9.72 -0.82
N SER A 76 -0.42 -9.70 -1.90
CA SER A 76 -0.32 -10.69 -2.98
C SER A 76 1.06 -10.63 -3.62
N ASP A 77 1.53 -9.43 -4.00
CA ASP A 77 2.87 -9.23 -4.55
C ASP A 77 3.98 -9.72 -3.61
N LEU A 78 3.81 -9.53 -2.29
CA LEU A 78 4.76 -10.00 -1.28
C LEU A 78 4.91 -11.54 -1.33
N PHE A 79 3.79 -12.26 -1.42
CA PHE A 79 3.77 -13.72 -1.51
C PHE A 79 4.23 -14.23 -2.88
N GLU A 80 3.84 -13.57 -3.97
CA GLU A 80 4.26 -13.94 -5.33
C GLU A 80 5.78 -13.77 -5.51
N THR A 81 6.33 -12.68 -4.97
CA THR A 81 7.77 -12.39 -5.04
C THR A 81 8.58 -13.25 -4.06
N ASN A 82 8.00 -13.59 -2.89
CA ASN A 82 8.67 -14.36 -1.85
C ASN A 82 7.77 -15.51 -1.36
N PRO A 83 7.66 -16.63 -2.10
CA PRO A 83 6.73 -17.71 -1.76
C PRO A 83 6.93 -18.33 -0.37
N ASP A 84 8.17 -18.34 0.13
CA ASP A 84 8.54 -18.92 1.42
C ASP A 84 8.54 -17.90 2.58
N ILE A 85 8.01 -16.69 2.36
CA ILE A 85 8.05 -15.63 3.37
C ILE A 85 7.17 -15.97 4.58
N ASP A 86 7.75 -15.88 5.78
CA ASP A 86 6.96 -15.96 7.01
C ASP A 86 6.32 -14.61 7.34
N ILE A 87 5.06 -14.45 6.93
CA ILE A 87 4.27 -13.24 7.16
C ILE A 87 4.13 -12.87 8.65
N MET A 88 4.29 -13.83 9.57
CA MET A 88 4.27 -13.57 11.01
C MET A 88 5.59 -12.96 11.52
N ALA A 89 6.67 -13.03 10.74
CA ALA A 89 8.02 -12.65 11.16
C ALA A 89 8.73 -11.73 10.14
N LEU A 90 7.98 -10.84 9.49
CA LEU A 90 8.54 -9.91 8.50
C LEU A 90 9.67 -9.05 9.07
N SER A 91 10.80 -8.96 8.36
CA SER A 91 11.88 -8.02 8.71
C SER A 91 11.41 -6.57 8.58
N ASP A 92 12.12 -5.63 9.20
CA ASP A 92 11.80 -4.21 9.02
C ASP A 92 11.84 -3.81 7.54
N ASP A 93 12.79 -4.34 6.78
CA ASP A 93 12.89 -4.09 5.33
C ASP A 93 11.65 -4.59 4.59
N ALA A 94 11.16 -5.79 4.91
CA ALA A 94 9.95 -6.35 4.31
C ALA A 94 8.70 -5.53 4.65
N ILE A 95 8.56 -5.06 5.89
CA ILE A 95 7.44 -4.19 6.31
C ILE A 95 7.49 -2.85 5.57
N TRP A 96 8.67 -2.23 5.45
CA TRP A 96 8.82 -0.99 4.70
C TRP A 96 8.53 -1.17 3.20
N SER A 97 8.94 -2.28 2.62
CA SER A 97 8.64 -2.63 1.22
C SER A 97 7.14 -2.81 1.00
N LEU A 98 6.47 -3.56 1.89
CA LEU A 98 5.02 -3.77 1.86
C LEU A 98 4.25 -2.45 1.93
N VAL A 99 4.65 -1.55 2.83
CA VAL A 99 4.04 -0.22 2.95
C VAL A 99 4.26 0.63 1.70
N SER A 100 5.44 0.56 1.09
CA SER A 100 5.75 1.28 -0.15
C SER A 100 4.91 0.78 -1.32
N SER A 101 4.78 -0.55 -1.46
CA SER A 101 3.90 -1.18 -2.46
C SER A 101 2.44 -0.76 -2.26
N PHE A 102 1.92 -0.83 -1.03
CA PHE A 102 0.57 -0.37 -0.70
C PHE A 102 0.33 1.10 -1.09
N LEU A 103 1.25 2.01 -0.75
CA LEU A 103 1.13 3.43 -1.10
C LEU A 103 1.13 3.64 -2.62
N SER A 104 1.84 2.80 -3.36
CA SER A 104 1.93 2.84 -4.82
C SER A 104 0.61 2.43 -5.47
N TYR A 105 -0.01 1.34 -4.99
CA TYR A 105 -1.37 0.96 -5.40
C TYR A 105 -2.40 2.04 -5.08
N GLU A 106 -2.31 2.65 -3.89
CA GLU A 106 -3.23 3.72 -3.49
C GLU A 106 -3.07 5.03 -4.28
N ALA A 107 -1.84 5.35 -4.68
CA ALA A 107 -1.56 6.48 -5.56
C ALA A 107 -2.11 6.19 -6.96
N PHE A 108 -1.87 4.99 -7.48
CA PHE A 108 -2.30 4.56 -8.80
C PHE A 108 -3.84 4.52 -8.91
N SER A 109 -4.52 3.88 -7.96
CA SER A 109 -6.00 3.81 -7.89
C SER A 109 -6.64 5.20 -7.95
N ARG A 110 -6.14 6.15 -7.14
CA ARG A 110 -6.65 7.53 -7.15
C ARG A 110 -6.41 8.26 -8.46
N ILE A 111 -5.23 8.08 -9.06
CA ILE A 111 -4.94 8.69 -10.36
C ILE A 111 -5.87 8.10 -11.42
N GLN A 112 -6.11 6.78 -11.41
CA GLN A 112 -7.07 6.13 -12.30
C GLN A 112 -8.48 6.71 -12.14
N LEU A 113 -8.95 6.95 -10.92
CA LEU A 113 -10.24 7.60 -10.68
C LEU A 113 -10.30 9.03 -11.26
N ASP A 114 -9.22 9.80 -11.14
CA ASP A 114 -9.15 11.18 -11.65
C ASP A 114 -9.12 11.27 -13.18
N ILE A 115 -8.45 10.31 -13.81
CA ILE A 115 -8.28 10.28 -15.27
C ILE A 115 -9.36 9.46 -15.96
N GLY A 116 -10.07 8.57 -15.25
CA GLY A 116 -11.06 7.66 -15.81
C GLY A 116 -12.13 8.38 -16.63
N GLN A 117 -12.72 9.44 -16.08
CA GLN A 117 -13.70 10.28 -16.79
C GLN A 117 -13.11 10.96 -18.05
N ARG A 118 -11.80 11.25 -18.06
CA ARG A 118 -11.11 11.85 -19.21
C ARG A 118 -10.78 10.83 -20.30
N PHE A 119 -10.69 9.54 -19.96
CA PHE A 119 -10.51 8.47 -20.93
C PHE A 119 -11.83 8.03 -21.56
N GLU A 120 -12.94 8.07 -20.82
CA GLU A 120 -14.29 7.82 -21.37
C GLU A 120 -14.65 8.76 -22.53
N THR A 121 -14.05 9.95 -22.58
CA THR A 121 -14.32 10.97 -23.59
C THR A 121 -13.35 10.97 -24.76
N LYS A 122 -12.34 10.09 -24.77
CA LYS A 122 -11.32 10.01 -25.84
C LYS A 122 -11.35 8.66 -26.54
N ASP A 123 -11.25 8.67 -27.86
CA ASP A 123 -11.10 7.46 -28.68
C ASP A 123 -9.64 7.00 -28.68
N ILE A 124 -9.19 6.44 -27.54
CA ILE A 124 -7.83 5.89 -27.37
C ILE A 124 -7.91 4.36 -27.50
N PRO A 125 -7.08 3.72 -28.35
CA PRO A 125 -7.02 2.27 -28.42
C PRO A 125 -6.76 1.63 -27.06
N LEU A 126 -7.46 0.54 -26.74
CA LEU A 126 -7.34 -0.14 -25.44
C LEU A 126 -5.90 -0.58 -25.14
N SER A 127 -5.15 -1.03 -26.16
CA SER A 127 -3.74 -1.40 -26.02
C SER A 127 -2.88 -0.25 -25.52
N ASP A 128 -3.09 0.95 -26.06
CA ASP A 128 -2.30 2.13 -25.75
C ASP A 128 -2.65 2.66 -24.35
N LEU A 129 -3.93 2.54 -23.95
CA LEU A 129 -4.37 2.83 -22.60
C LEU A 129 -3.68 1.91 -21.59
N MET A 130 -3.65 0.60 -21.86
CA MET A 130 -3.02 -0.38 -20.97
C MET A 130 -1.51 -0.13 -20.81
N ILE A 131 -0.79 0.16 -21.90
CA ILE A 131 0.64 0.50 -21.84
C ILE A 131 0.86 1.72 -20.94
N ARG A 132 0.07 2.79 -21.14
CA ARG A 132 0.19 4.01 -20.32
C ARG A 132 -0.11 3.76 -18.84
N LEU A 133 -1.13 2.95 -18.54
CA LEU A 133 -1.47 2.60 -17.16
C LEU A 133 -0.35 1.80 -16.49
N HIS A 134 0.27 0.88 -17.23
CA HIS A 134 1.42 0.13 -16.74
C HIS A 134 2.63 1.03 -16.47
N ASP A 135 3.01 1.87 -17.44
CA ASP A 135 4.11 2.84 -17.29
C ASP A 135 3.89 3.76 -16.07
N MET A 136 2.66 4.20 -15.86
CA MET A 136 2.29 5.04 -14.71
C MET A 136 2.44 4.29 -13.39
N ARG A 137 2.00 3.03 -13.31
CA ARG A 137 2.13 2.20 -12.11
C ARG A 137 3.60 1.99 -11.77
N ASP A 138 4.39 1.58 -12.75
CA ASP A 138 5.81 1.27 -12.56
C ASP A 138 6.60 2.52 -12.14
N TYR A 139 6.28 3.69 -12.71
CA TYR A 139 6.84 4.95 -12.25
C TYR A 139 6.47 5.27 -10.80
N LEU A 140 5.18 5.14 -10.44
CA LEU A 140 4.71 5.45 -9.09
C LEU A 140 5.38 4.53 -8.07
N GLU A 141 5.51 3.25 -8.38
CA GLU A 141 6.18 2.27 -7.53
C GLU A 141 7.64 2.65 -7.28
N ALA A 142 8.38 2.98 -8.34
CA ALA A 142 9.77 3.39 -8.23
C ALA A 142 9.95 4.68 -7.42
N GLU A 143 9.15 5.71 -7.70
CA GLU A 143 9.27 7.02 -7.05
C GLU A 143 8.83 6.96 -5.59
N ILE A 144 7.69 6.33 -5.28
CA ILE A 144 7.20 6.20 -3.91
C ILE A 144 8.18 5.39 -3.06
N SER A 145 8.68 4.27 -3.59
CA SER A 145 9.67 3.46 -2.88
C SER A 145 10.94 4.26 -2.58
N SER A 146 11.43 5.04 -3.56
CA SER A 146 12.56 5.94 -3.39
C SER A 146 12.31 6.97 -2.27
N GLN A 147 11.15 7.62 -2.27
CA GLN A 147 10.80 8.62 -1.26
C GLN A 147 10.64 8.00 0.14
N VAL A 148 9.98 6.84 0.26
CA VAL A 148 9.85 6.11 1.53
C VAL A 148 11.21 5.69 2.07
N MET A 149 12.12 5.20 1.21
CA MET A 149 13.48 4.86 1.62
C MET A 149 14.29 6.08 2.08
N SER A 150 14.21 7.21 1.37
CA SER A 150 14.86 8.47 1.78
C SER A 150 14.37 8.90 3.17
N ILE A 151 13.06 8.94 3.35
CA ILE A 151 12.38 9.24 4.61
C ILE A 151 12.86 8.31 5.71
N ARG A 152 12.82 6.99 5.50
CA ARG A 152 13.32 6.00 6.46
C ARG A 152 14.76 6.28 6.90
N GLN A 153 15.65 6.68 5.99
CA GLN A 153 17.03 7.03 6.33
C GLN A 153 17.13 8.30 7.18
N GLU A 154 16.36 9.32 6.84
CA GLU A 154 16.24 10.56 7.63
C GLU A 154 15.72 10.27 9.06
N PHE A 155 14.87 9.26 9.22
CA PHE A 155 14.26 8.88 10.50
C PHE A 155 15.03 7.88 11.35
N ARG A 156 16.23 7.42 10.93
CA ARG A 156 17.05 6.53 11.79
C ARG A 156 17.34 7.12 13.19
N ASN A 157 17.13 8.42 13.39
CA ASN A 157 17.35 9.15 14.64
C ASN A 157 16.07 9.74 15.28
N THR A 158 14.86 9.39 14.81
CA THR A 158 13.59 10.02 15.27
C THR A 158 12.59 8.97 15.78
N SER A 159 11.74 9.36 16.74
CA SER A 159 10.76 8.47 17.37
C SER A 159 9.71 7.92 16.38
N PRO A 160 9.29 6.65 16.48
CA PRO A 160 8.23 6.04 15.65
C PRO A 160 6.84 6.69 15.76
N LEU A 161 6.64 7.67 16.65
CA LEU A 161 5.34 8.29 16.93
C LEU A 161 4.78 9.14 15.76
N ASP A 162 5.57 9.41 14.72
CA ASP A 162 5.18 10.26 13.58
C ASP A 162 4.97 9.51 12.24
N LEU A 163 4.85 8.16 12.25
CA LEU A 163 4.76 7.33 11.03
C LEU A 163 3.76 7.85 9.98
N ARG A 164 2.56 8.28 10.39
CA ARG A 164 1.57 8.87 9.46
C ARG A 164 2.11 10.11 8.74
N ASN A 165 2.77 11.00 9.48
CA ASN A 165 3.36 12.22 8.90
C ASN A 165 4.47 11.85 7.91
N TYR A 166 5.22 10.77 8.19
CA TYR A 166 6.24 10.27 7.27
C TYR A 166 5.64 9.76 5.96
N MET A 167 4.56 8.99 6.04
CA MET A 167 3.85 8.53 4.84
C MET A 167 3.29 9.72 4.03
N LEU A 168 2.72 10.72 4.71
CA LEU A 168 2.27 11.95 4.07
C LEU A 168 3.42 12.69 3.37
N THR A 169 4.57 12.85 4.02
CA THR A 169 5.74 13.49 3.41
C THR A 169 6.25 12.71 2.19
N ALA A 170 6.23 11.37 2.23
CA ALA A 170 6.66 10.55 1.09
C ALA A 170 5.76 10.78 -0.13
N ILE A 171 4.44 10.79 0.10
CA ILE A 171 3.44 11.10 -0.91
C ILE A 171 3.65 12.53 -1.43
N GLU A 172 3.81 13.52 -0.54
CA GLU A 172 4.03 14.91 -0.95
C GLU A 172 5.27 15.06 -1.83
N ARG A 173 6.41 14.46 -1.46
CA ARG A 173 7.64 14.51 -2.25
C ARG A 173 7.49 13.85 -3.62
N THR A 174 6.84 12.68 -3.67
CA THR A 174 6.52 11.95 -4.91
C THR A 174 5.78 12.87 -5.90
N PHE A 175 4.78 13.60 -5.41
CA PHE A 175 3.93 14.42 -6.27
C PHE A 175 4.46 15.84 -6.50
N LYS A 176 5.39 16.33 -5.67
CA LYS A 176 6.00 17.66 -5.82
C LYS A 176 6.80 17.82 -7.11
N VAL A 177 7.38 16.73 -7.63
CA VAL A 177 8.06 16.72 -8.93
C VAL A 177 7.12 17.20 -10.06
N PHE A 178 5.81 17.00 -9.91
CA PHE A 178 4.80 17.41 -10.89
C PHE A 178 4.25 18.82 -10.68
N GLU A 179 4.54 19.48 -9.55
CA GLU A 179 4.05 20.83 -9.25
C GLU A 179 4.96 21.94 -9.80
N VAL A 180 6.20 21.61 -10.20
CA VAL A 180 7.20 22.59 -10.70
C VAL A 180 7.11 22.81 -12.21
N THR A 181 6.18 22.15 -12.91
CA THR A 181 5.99 22.33 -14.35
C THR A 181 4.66 23.01 -14.65
N VAL A 182 4.62 24.34 -14.51
CA VAL A 182 3.66 25.23 -15.18
C VAL A 182 4.41 26.43 -15.73
#